data_AF-A0A8T9MVB5-F1
#
_entry.id   AF-A0A8T9MVB5-F1
#
_cell.length_a   1.000
_cell.length_b   1.000
_cell.length_c   1.000
_cell.angle_alpha   90.00
_cell.angle_beta   90.00
_cell.angle_gamma   90.00
#
_symmetry.space_group_name_H-M   'P 1'
#
loop_
_entity.id
_entity.type
_entity.pdbx_description
1 polymer ?
#
loop_
_entity_poly.entity_id
_entity_poly.type
_entity_poly.pdbx_seq_one_letter_code
_entity_poly.pdbx_strand_id
1 'polypeptide(L)'
;MSHENDIDPQHSTVTLTAPDGSTRQAAVHGNRWTADIAGSALSGSQDRQQLTVRADIQDTAGNRAHSEHKASYSVDTVLPDAQIRLDPLTGDKHIDRQEAGQTLTVSGRITGEFQAGDEIVIEAGGQTHRTAADQTGAFRIELDGAQLARADTHQIRATATVRDGAGNTATVSDEQDYGVENSAPVTPPPAPAPQPEAMIRLNALDAGVLAKDGVTRLSGKILLDGTAFATFKNAGTACMASP
;
A
#
# COMPACT_ATOMS: atom_id res chain seq x y z
N MET A 1 -41.45 42.54 48.26
CA MET A 1 -40.49 43.45 47.63
C MET A 1 -39.78 42.65 46.56
N SER A 2 -40.13 42.89 45.31
CA SER A 2 -39.53 42.27 44.13
C SER A 2 -38.13 42.84 43.97
N HIS A 3 -37.11 42.09 44.40
CA HIS A 3 -35.71 42.34 44.03
C HIS A 3 -35.50 41.84 42.60
N GLU A 4 -36.15 42.49 41.65
CA GLU A 4 -35.98 42.17 40.24
C GLU A 4 -35.39 43.40 39.56
N ASN A 5 -34.09 43.31 39.26
CA ASN A 5 -33.35 44.13 38.31
C ASN A 5 -32.66 45.43 38.80
N ASP A 6 -32.06 45.42 40.01
CA ASP A 6 -31.24 46.55 40.51
C ASP A 6 -29.80 46.59 39.96
N ILE A 7 -29.43 45.71 39.01
CA ILE A 7 -28.09 45.71 38.41
C ILE A 7 -27.87 47.04 37.68
N ASP A 8 -26.77 47.72 37.98
CA ASP A 8 -26.29 48.87 37.23
C ASP A 8 -25.43 48.38 36.05
N PRO A 9 -25.90 48.50 34.80
CA PRO A 9 -25.17 48.02 33.63
C PRO A 9 -23.90 48.81 33.34
N GLN A 10 -23.77 50.05 33.85
CA GLN A 10 -22.57 50.87 33.62
C GLN A 10 -21.40 50.45 34.51
N HIS A 11 -21.69 49.79 35.62
CA HIS A 11 -20.71 49.36 36.62
C HIS A 11 -20.61 47.84 36.76
N SER A 12 -21.36 47.10 35.93
CA SER A 12 -21.35 45.64 35.89
C SER A 12 -20.68 45.13 34.63
N THR A 13 -19.80 44.14 34.77
CA THR A 13 -19.04 43.56 33.65
C THR A 13 -18.97 42.05 33.74
N VAL A 14 -18.89 41.40 32.59
CA VAL A 14 -18.45 40.01 32.47
C VAL A 14 -17.15 40.03 31.68
N THR A 15 -16.10 39.47 32.25
CA THR A 15 -14.76 39.40 31.66
C THR A 15 -14.39 37.94 31.43
N LEU A 16 -13.95 37.64 30.23
CA LEU A 16 -13.43 36.35 29.81
C LEU A 16 -11.91 36.44 29.69
N THR A 17 -11.20 35.56 30.37
CA THR A 17 -9.73 35.50 30.39
C THR A 17 -9.28 34.19 29.75
N ALA A 18 -8.46 34.32 28.70
CA ALA A 18 -7.84 33.20 28.00
C ALA A 18 -6.54 32.73 28.71
N PRO A 19 -6.03 31.53 28.40
CA PRO A 19 -4.81 31.00 29.03
C PRO A 19 -3.55 31.84 28.79
N ASP A 20 -3.48 32.57 27.68
CA ASP A 20 -2.39 33.51 27.39
C ASP A 20 -2.44 34.80 28.24
N GLY A 21 -3.45 34.92 29.11
CA GLY A 21 -3.69 36.08 29.97
C GLY A 21 -4.44 37.22 29.28
N SER A 22 -4.75 37.10 27.99
CA SER A 22 -5.58 38.07 27.29
C SER A 22 -7.00 38.09 27.86
N THR A 23 -7.59 39.28 27.93
CA THR A 23 -8.93 39.48 28.50
C THR A 23 -9.85 40.12 27.47
N ARG A 24 -11.13 39.73 27.53
CA ARG A 24 -12.21 40.27 26.69
C ARG A 24 -13.43 40.56 27.55
N GLN A 25 -13.96 41.77 27.44
CA GLN A 25 -15.24 42.10 28.03
C GLN A 25 -16.35 41.48 27.17
N ALA A 26 -17.24 40.73 27.79
CA ALA A 26 -18.37 40.09 27.14
C ALA A 26 -19.55 41.06 26.98
N ALA A 27 -20.27 40.92 25.87
CA ALA A 27 -21.58 41.54 25.70
C ALA A 27 -22.60 40.76 26.52
N VAL A 28 -23.37 41.45 27.37
CA VAL A 28 -24.39 40.85 28.23
C VAL A 28 -25.78 41.22 27.70
N HIS A 29 -26.61 40.21 27.48
CA HIS A 29 -27.98 40.34 26.99
C HIS A 29 -28.93 39.51 27.89
N GLY A 30 -29.63 40.19 28.79
CA GLY A 30 -30.41 39.52 29.84
C GLY A 30 -29.51 38.66 30.72
N ASN A 31 -29.84 37.38 30.87
CA ASN A 31 -29.06 36.41 31.66
C ASN A 31 -28.01 35.63 30.84
N ARG A 32 -27.70 36.07 29.61
CA ARG A 32 -26.67 35.45 28.76
C ARG A 32 -25.57 36.46 28.45
N TRP A 33 -24.35 35.96 28.25
CA TRP A 33 -23.23 36.74 27.79
C TRP A 33 -22.55 36.05 26.60
N THR A 34 -21.86 36.84 25.76
CA THR A 34 -21.08 36.37 24.62
C THR A 34 -19.80 37.19 24.48
N ALA A 35 -18.68 36.53 24.16
CA ALA A 35 -17.41 37.19 23.88
C ALA A 35 -16.64 36.39 22.82
N ASP A 36 -16.00 37.10 21.89
CA ASP A 36 -15.12 36.50 20.91
C ASP A 36 -13.69 36.43 21.45
N ILE A 37 -13.10 35.24 21.41
CA ILE A 37 -11.67 35.03 21.69
C ILE A 37 -10.98 34.63 20.39
N ALA A 38 -9.79 35.18 20.14
CA ALA A 38 -8.95 34.74 19.05
C ALA A 38 -8.46 33.30 19.29
N GLY A 39 -8.55 32.42 18.30
CA GLY A 39 -8.07 31.03 18.43
C GLY A 39 -6.62 30.91 18.89
N SER A 40 -5.76 31.88 18.54
CA SER A 40 -4.37 31.94 19.00
C SER A 40 -4.22 32.12 20.52
N ALA A 41 -5.18 32.80 21.17
CA ALA A 41 -5.22 32.95 22.63
C ALA A 41 -5.68 31.65 23.31
N LEU A 42 -6.32 30.76 22.54
CA LEU A 42 -6.71 29.44 22.97
C LEU A 42 -5.66 28.38 22.65
N SER A 43 -4.59 28.68 21.92
CA SER A 43 -3.58 27.70 21.52
C SER A 43 -2.32 27.83 22.39
N GLY A 44 -2.31 27.17 23.54
CA GLY A 44 -1.14 26.91 24.37
C GLY A 44 -1.10 25.44 24.80
N SER A 45 0.02 24.95 25.34
CA SER A 45 0.28 23.55 25.78
C SER A 45 -0.91 22.56 25.75
N GLN A 46 -0.80 21.56 24.88
CA GLN A 46 -1.92 20.78 24.33
C GLN A 46 -2.73 19.91 25.30
N ASP A 47 -2.29 19.71 26.55
CA ASP A 47 -2.86 18.66 27.39
C ASP A 47 -4.04 19.06 28.27
N ARG A 48 -4.35 20.36 28.41
CA ARG A 48 -5.58 20.90 29.04
C ARG A 48 -5.48 22.39 29.25
N GLN A 49 -6.45 23.12 28.71
CA GLN A 49 -6.53 24.56 28.88
C GLN A 49 -7.79 24.98 29.62
N GLN A 50 -7.73 26.14 30.26
CA GLN A 50 -8.78 26.65 31.13
C GLN A 50 -9.13 28.08 30.75
N LEU A 51 -10.40 28.33 30.43
CA LEU A 51 -10.96 29.67 30.37
C LEU A 51 -11.47 30.07 31.75
N THR A 52 -11.21 31.31 32.14
CA THR A 52 -11.80 31.91 33.34
C THR A 52 -12.82 32.95 32.92
N VAL A 53 -14.06 32.80 33.40
CA VAL A 53 -15.12 33.80 33.26
C VAL A 53 -15.33 34.43 34.62
N ARG A 54 -15.22 35.75 34.70
CA ARG A 54 -15.47 36.52 35.91
C ARG A 54 -16.60 37.52 35.67
N ALA A 55 -17.59 37.51 36.55
CA ALA A 55 -18.62 38.53 36.60
C ALA A 55 -18.38 39.41 37.82
N ASP A 56 -18.27 40.72 37.59
CA ASP A 56 -18.25 41.74 38.65
C ASP A 56 -19.50 42.59 38.45
N ILE A 57 -20.41 42.57 39.43
CA ILE A 57 -21.70 43.24 39.36
C ILE A 57 -21.81 44.28 40.47
N GLN A 58 -22.42 45.40 40.15
CA GLN A 58 -22.76 46.46 41.08
C GLN A 58 -24.25 46.80 40.93
N ASP A 59 -24.96 46.94 42.03
CA ASP A 59 -26.33 47.45 42.02
C ASP A 59 -26.38 48.99 42.02
N THR A 60 -27.55 49.56 41.75
CA THR A 60 -27.75 51.03 41.72
C THR A 60 -27.52 51.70 43.09
N ALA A 61 -27.60 50.95 44.19
CA ALA A 61 -27.28 51.42 45.54
C ALA A 61 -25.76 51.36 45.86
N GLY A 62 -24.96 50.80 44.95
CA GLY A 62 -23.52 50.69 45.05
C GLY A 62 -23.01 49.39 45.68
N ASN A 63 -23.87 48.43 46.05
CA ASN A 63 -23.45 47.13 46.57
C ASN A 63 -22.79 46.30 45.46
N ARG A 64 -21.73 45.56 45.80
CA ARG A 64 -20.95 44.78 44.84
C ARG A 64 -20.98 43.29 45.14
N ALA A 65 -20.98 42.48 44.09
CA ALA A 65 -20.72 41.05 44.17
C ALA A 65 -19.83 40.61 43.00
N HIS A 66 -19.12 39.49 43.19
CA HIS A 66 -18.34 38.86 42.13
C HIS A 66 -18.63 37.36 42.06
N SER A 67 -18.43 36.78 40.88
CA SER A 67 -18.45 35.34 40.67
C SER A 67 -17.39 34.96 39.65
N GLU A 68 -16.80 33.77 39.80
CA GLU A 68 -15.79 33.24 38.88
C GLU A 68 -16.13 31.79 38.53
N HIS A 69 -16.01 31.45 37.25
CA HIS A 69 -16.12 30.09 36.75
C HIS A 69 -14.96 29.74 35.84
N LYS A 70 -14.55 28.47 35.90
CA LYS A 70 -13.42 27.94 35.14
C LYS A 70 -13.90 26.80 34.25
N ALA A 71 -13.76 26.96 32.94
CA ALA A 71 -14.15 25.98 31.94
C ALA A 71 -12.92 25.34 31.31
N SER A 72 -12.82 24.01 31.38
CA SER A 72 -11.72 23.27 30.77
C SER A 72 -12.02 22.91 29.32
N TYR A 73 -11.00 22.92 28.47
CA TYR A 73 -11.06 22.49 27.08
C TYR A 73 -9.72 21.85 26.65
N SER A 74 -9.72 21.15 25.52
CA SER A 74 -8.53 20.61 24.88
C SER A 74 -8.36 21.22 23.49
N VAL A 75 -7.12 21.35 23.04
CA VAL A 75 -6.79 21.82 21.70
C VAL A 75 -5.87 20.79 21.09
N ASP A 76 -6.31 20.25 19.96
CA ASP A 76 -5.52 19.34 19.15
C ASP A 76 -5.37 19.96 17.76
N THR A 77 -4.12 20.29 17.43
CA THR A 77 -3.73 20.83 16.13
C THR A 77 -2.68 19.94 15.47
N VAL A 78 -2.47 18.74 16.00
CA VAL A 78 -1.54 17.77 15.44
C VAL A 78 -2.23 17.14 14.24
N LEU A 79 -1.54 17.09 13.10
CA LEU A 79 -2.09 16.42 11.93
C LEU A 79 -2.03 14.91 12.12
N PRO A 80 -2.98 14.14 11.56
CA PRO A 80 -2.95 12.69 11.62
C PRO A 80 -1.64 12.11 11.06
N ASP A 81 -0.97 11.24 11.81
CA ASP A 81 0.17 10.45 11.30
C ASP A 81 -0.34 9.15 10.67
N ALA A 82 -0.41 9.13 9.33
CA ALA A 82 -0.94 8.02 8.57
C ALA A 82 -0.09 7.69 7.34
N GLN A 83 -0.28 6.48 6.82
CA GLN A 83 0.28 6.03 5.55
C GLN A 83 -0.77 5.20 4.80
N ILE A 84 -0.85 5.38 3.49
CA ILE A 84 -1.59 4.49 2.58
C ILE A 84 -0.59 3.58 1.86
N ARG A 85 -0.96 2.33 1.63
CA ARG A 85 -0.23 1.40 0.76
C ARG A 85 -1.16 0.70 -0.20
N LEU A 86 -0.75 0.60 -1.45
CA LEU A 86 -1.38 -0.24 -2.46
C LEU A 86 -0.84 -1.68 -2.37
N ASP A 87 -1.73 -2.65 -2.55
CA ASP A 87 -1.35 -4.03 -2.80
C ASP A 87 -1.03 -4.23 -4.29
N PRO A 88 -0.19 -5.21 -4.66
CA PRO A 88 0.03 -5.56 -6.05
C PRO A 88 -1.27 -5.83 -6.80
N LEU A 89 -1.46 -5.17 -7.95
CA LEU A 89 -2.65 -5.33 -8.80
C LEU A 89 -2.90 -6.80 -9.19
N THR A 90 -1.83 -7.49 -9.57
CA THR A 90 -1.78 -8.93 -9.84
C THR A 90 -0.57 -9.52 -9.10
N GLY A 91 -0.50 -10.85 -8.98
CA GLY A 91 0.56 -11.51 -8.22
C GLY A 91 1.97 -11.22 -8.73
N ASP A 92 2.12 -10.95 -10.02
CA ASP A 92 3.38 -10.65 -10.71
C ASP A 92 3.47 -9.20 -11.24
N LYS A 93 2.47 -8.37 -10.94
CA LYS A 93 2.36 -6.96 -11.38
C LYS A 93 2.29 -6.79 -12.90
N HIS A 94 1.95 -7.82 -13.65
CA HIS A 94 1.67 -7.72 -15.08
C HIS A 94 0.22 -8.10 -15.34
N ILE A 95 -0.40 -7.43 -16.30
CA ILE A 95 -1.72 -7.82 -16.82
C ILE A 95 -1.48 -8.68 -18.05
N ASP A 96 -1.87 -9.95 -17.97
CA ASP A 96 -1.85 -10.87 -19.09
C ASP A 96 -3.12 -10.81 -19.95
N ARG A 97 -3.21 -11.64 -20.99
CA ARG A 97 -4.38 -11.68 -21.88
C ARG A 97 -5.66 -12.15 -21.17
N GLN A 98 -5.54 -13.07 -20.21
CA GLN A 98 -6.69 -13.59 -19.47
C GLN A 98 -7.20 -12.54 -18.49
N GLU A 99 -6.30 -11.91 -17.74
CA GLU A 99 -6.57 -10.84 -16.78
C GLU A 99 -7.13 -9.60 -17.47
N ALA A 100 -6.62 -9.24 -18.66
CA ALA A 100 -7.18 -8.18 -19.49
C ALA A 100 -8.63 -8.44 -19.96
N GLY A 101 -9.12 -9.68 -19.87
CA GLY A 101 -10.50 -10.07 -20.16
C GLY A 101 -11.40 -10.13 -18.92
N GLN A 102 -10.88 -9.77 -17.74
CA GLN A 102 -11.55 -9.90 -16.45
C GLN A 102 -11.64 -8.55 -15.72
N THR A 103 -12.48 -8.53 -14.69
CA THR A 103 -12.47 -7.47 -13.69
C THR A 103 -11.31 -7.70 -12.72
N LEU A 104 -10.47 -6.70 -12.52
CA LEU A 104 -9.33 -6.73 -11.60
C LEU A 104 -9.65 -5.92 -10.35
N THR A 105 -9.14 -6.36 -9.20
CA THR A 105 -9.33 -5.67 -7.93
C THR A 105 -8.10 -4.83 -7.61
N VAL A 106 -8.29 -3.51 -7.46
CA VAL A 106 -7.30 -2.64 -6.83
C VAL A 106 -7.59 -2.61 -5.34
N SER A 107 -6.62 -2.97 -4.51
CA SER A 107 -6.74 -2.95 -3.04
C SER A 107 -5.56 -2.30 -2.36
N GLY A 108 -5.74 -2.04 -1.07
CA GLY A 108 -4.68 -1.54 -0.21
C GLY A 108 -5.17 -1.30 1.20
N ARG A 109 -4.35 -0.62 1.99
CA ARG A 109 -4.67 -0.30 3.38
C ARG A 109 -4.08 1.04 3.82
N ILE A 110 -4.84 1.75 4.65
CA ILE A 110 -4.37 2.87 5.47
C ILE A 110 -3.93 2.34 6.84
N THR A 111 -2.80 2.82 7.33
CA THR A 111 -2.25 2.53 8.66
C THR A 111 -1.93 3.83 9.40
N GLY A 112 -1.90 3.79 10.73
CA GLY A 112 -1.73 5.00 11.55
C GLY A 112 -3.08 5.59 11.96
N GLU A 113 -3.17 6.92 12.00
CA GLU A 113 -4.38 7.65 12.37
C GLU A 113 -5.32 7.83 11.18
N PHE A 114 -6.45 7.12 11.20
CA PHE A 114 -7.51 7.22 10.20
C PHE A 114 -8.87 6.94 10.84
N GLN A 115 -9.93 7.27 10.10
CA GLN A 115 -11.30 6.89 10.44
C GLN A 115 -11.92 6.05 9.32
N ALA A 116 -12.76 5.08 9.71
CA ALA A 116 -13.59 4.37 8.75
C ALA A 116 -14.47 5.39 8.01
N GLY A 117 -14.50 5.30 6.68
CA GLY A 117 -15.16 6.28 5.83
C GLY A 117 -14.26 7.40 5.31
N ASP A 118 -12.98 7.48 5.72
CA ASP A 118 -12.01 8.39 5.10
C ASP A 118 -11.94 8.13 3.58
N GLU A 119 -12.03 9.22 2.79
CA GLU A 119 -12.14 9.16 1.33
C GLU A 119 -10.80 8.74 0.71
N ILE A 120 -10.88 7.82 -0.25
CA ILE A 120 -9.73 7.37 -1.04
C ILE A 120 -10.06 7.58 -2.52
N VAL A 121 -9.23 8.39 -3.17
CA VAL A 121 -9.27 8.65 -4.61
C VAL A 121 -8.23 7.78 -5.28
N ILE A 122 -8.66 6.98 -6.26
CA ILE A 122 -7.80 6.08 -7.04
C ILE A 122 -7.78 6.57 -8.49
N GLU A 123 -6.59 6.87 -9.01
CA GLU A 123 -6.37 7.16 -10.42
C GLU A 123 -5.75 5.94 -11.08
N ALA A 124 -6.49 5.33 -12.01
CA ALA A 124 -6.05 4.13 -12.72
C ALA A 124 -6.75 4.05 -14.09
N GLY A 125 -6.04 3.55 -15.10
CA GLY A 125 -6.63 3.35 -16.43
C GLY A 125 -7.15 4.64 -17.09
N GLY A 126 -6.53 5.79 -16.79
CA GLY A 126 -6.97 7.11 -17.25
C GLY A 126 -8.26 7.63 -16.62
N GLN A 127 -8.74 7.00 -15.54
CA GLN A 127 -9.97 7.39 -14.84
C GLN A 127 -9.72 7.63 -13.35
N THR A 128 -10.62 8.42 -12.76
CA THR A 128 -10.66 8.69 -11.31
C THR A 128 -11.81 7.91 -10.69
N HIS A 129 -11.49 7.14 -9.66
CA HIS A 129 -12.43 6.35 -8.89
C HIS A 129 -12.40 6.77 -7.41
N ARG A 130 -13.49 6.52 -6.70
CA ARG A 130 -13.62 6.84 -5.28
C ARG A 130 -14.05 5.62 -4.49
N THR A 131 -13.41 5.42 -3.35
CA THR A 131 -13.79 4.43 -2.35
C THR A 131 -13.52 5.04 -0.97
N ALA A 132 -13.68 4.26 0.09
CA ALA A 132 -13.40 4.70 1.45
C ALA A 132 -12.72 3.58 2.25
N ALA A 133 -11.97 3.97 3.27
CA ALA A 133 -11.38 3.02 4.21
C ALA A 133 -12.47 2.32 5.04
N ASP A 134 -12.34 1.02 5.23
CA ASP A 134 -13.17 0.28 6.19
C ASP A 134 -12.66 0.44 7.63
N GLN A 135 -13.29 -0.26 8.58
CA GLN A 135 -12.90 -0.22 10.01
C GLN A 135 -11.49 -0.74 10.28
N THR A 136 -10.91 -1.50 9.35
CA THR A 136 -9.55 -2.04 9.43
C THR A 136 -8.54 -1.22 8.63
N GLY A 137 -9.00 -0.12 8.01
CA GLY A 137 -8.22 0.71 7.09
C GLY A 137 -8.08 0.11 5.69
N ALA A 138 -8.65 -1.07 5.43
CA ALA A 138 -8.57 -1.69 4.12
C ALA A 138 -9.53 -1.00 3.14
N PHE A 139 -9.16 -1.00 1.86
CA PHE A 139 -10.02 -0.54 0.78
C PHE A 139 -9.87 -1.44 -0.43
N ARG A 140 -10.90 -1.46 -1.26
CA ARG A 140 -10.86 -2.12 -2.56
C ARG A 140 -11.81 -1.47 -3.55
N ILE A 141 -11.48 -1.61 -4.83
CA ILE A 141 -12.37 -1.27 -5.94
C ILE A 141 -12.12 -2.25 -7.10
N GLU A 142 -13.19 -2.56 -7.83
CA GLU A 142 -13.16 -3.41 -9.01
C GLU A 142 -13.10 -2.54 -10.27
N LEU A 143 -12.08 -2.77 -11.11
CA LEU A 143 -11.83 -2.05 -12.36
C LEU A 143 -11.81 -3.02 -13.56
N ASP A 144 -12.12 -2.53 -14.75
CA ASP A 144 -12.04 -3.32 -15.97
C ASP A 144 -10.57 -3.55 -16.38
N GLY A 145 -10.13 -4.81 -16.37
CA GLY A 145 -8.78 -5.19 -16.78
C GLY A 145 -8.49 -4.79 -18.24
N ALA A 146 -9.51 -4.75 -19.09
CA ALA A 146 -9.38 -4.36 -20.48
C ALA A 146 -9.11 -2.85 -20.65
N GLN A 147 -9.58 -2.03 -19.72
CA GLN A 147 -9.29 -0.60 -19.65
C GLN A 147 -7.87 -0.37 -19.14
N LEU A 148 -7.48 -1.05 -18.06
CA LEU A 148 -6.13 -0.96 -17.49
C LEU A 148 -5.06 -1.37 -18.50
N ALA A 149 -5.25 -2.49 -19.21
CA ALA A 149 -4.30 -2.97 -20.22
C ALA A 149 -4.14 -2.03 -21.43
N ARG A 150 -5.16 -1.21 -21.75
CA ARG A 150 -5.14 -0.28 -22.89
C ARG A 150 -4.82 1.16 -22.51
N ALA A 151 -4.61 1.43 -21.23
CA ALA A 151 -4.31 2.77 -20.74
C ALA A 151 -2.99 3.28 -21.31
N ASP A 152 -2.90 4.60 -21.52
CA ASP A 152 -1.68 5.26 -21.97
C ASP A 152 -0.57 5.19 -20.90
N THR A 153 -0.97 5.12 -19.63
CA THR A 153 -0.08 4.95 -18.47
C THR A 153 -0.48 3.71 -17.69
N HIS A 154 0.51 2.87 -17.36
CA HIS A 154 0.32 1.66 -16.56
C HIS A 154 0.71 1.92 -15.10
N GLN A 155 0.06 2.90 -14.49
CA GLN A 155 0.26 3.30 -13.11
C GLN A 155 -1.10 3.37 -12.38
N ILE A 156 -1.08 3.03 -11.09
CA ILE A 156 -2.16 3.24 -10.14
C ILE A 156 -1.65 4.20 -9.08
N ARG A 157 -2.39 5.29 -8.84
CA ARG A 157 -2.17 6.21 -7.72
C ARG A 157 -3.35 6.13 -6.77
N ALA A 158 -3.11 5.95 -5.48
CA ALA A 158 -4.11 6.10 -4.45
C ALA A 158 -3.78 7.32 -3.60
N THR A 159 -4.78 8.13 -3.27
CA THR A 159 -4.66 9.29 -2.39
C THR A 159 -5.79 9.27 -1.39
N ALA A 160 -5.47 9.27 -0.11
CA ALA A 160 -6.45 9.28 0.97
C ALA A 160 -6.44 10.62 1.70
N THR A 161 -7.61 11.12 2.06
CA THR A 161 -7.78 12.21 3.02
C THR A 161 -8.19 11.61 4.35
N VAL A 162 -7.25 11.59 5.31
CA VAL A 162 -7.45 11.00 6.62
C VAL A 162 -7.82 12.04 7.66
N ARG A 163 -8.55 11.62 8.70
CA ARG A 163 -8.99 12.49 9.79
C ARG A 163 -8.71 11.88 11.16
N ASP A 164 -8.27 12.70 12.11
CA ASP A 164 -8.14 12.29 13.52
C ASP A 164 -9.46 12.48 14.31
N GLY A 165 -9.41 12.20 15.61
CA GLY A 165 -10.56 12.37 16.51
C GLY A 165 -10.95 13.84 16.75
N ALA A 166 -10.04 14.79 16.56
CA ALA A 166 -10.27 16.22 16.74
C ALA A 166 -10.79 16.93 15.47
N GLY A 167 -10.71 16.25 14.33
CA GLY A 167 -11.12 16.76 13.03
C GLY A 167 -9.99 17.34 12.19
N ASN A 168 -8.72 17.21 12.61
CA ASN A 168 -7.59 17.59 11.75
C ASN A 168 -7.48 16.61 10.59
N THR A 169 -7.08 17.12 9.43
CA THR A 169 -7.01 16.33 8.20
C THR A 169 -5.61 16.31 7.61
N ALA A 170 -5.16 15.15 7.13
CA ALA A 170 -3.95 15.01 6.34
C ALA A 170 -4.24 14.29 5.02
N THR A 171 -3.34 14.44 4.05
CA THR A 171 -3.39 13.71 2.78
C THR A 171 -2.19 12.81 2.65
N VAL A 172 -2.41 11.54 2.31
CA VAL A 172 -1.36 10.54 2.10
C VAL A 172 -1.57 9.87 0.75
N SER A 173 -0.49 9.51 0.07
CA SER A 173 -0.55 8.91 -1.26
C SER A 173 0.45 7.79 -1.43
N ASP A 174 0.09 6.82 -2.27
CA ASP A 174 0.97 5.75 -2.74
C ASP A 174 0.73 5.49 -4.23
N GLU A 175 1.76 5.00 -4.90
CA GLU A 175 1.75 4.76 -6.33
C GLU A 175 2.42 3.44 -6.68
N GLN A 176 1.87 2.77 -7.68
CA GLN A 176 2.43 1.55 -8.22
C GLN A 176 2.30 1.49 -9.73
N ASP A 177 3.41 1.18 -10.39
CA ASP A 177 3.41 0.80 -11.81
C ASP A 177 3.09 -0.70 -11.98
N TYR A 178 2.46 -1.04 -13.09
CA TYR A 178 2.22 -2.40 -13.56
C TYR A 178 2.67 -2.54 -15.02
N GLY A 179 2.96 -3.75 -15.47
CA GLY A 179 3.23 -4.04 -16.86
C GLY A 179 2.02 -4.64 -17.57
N VAL A 180 2.10 -4.74 -18.90
CA VAL A 180 1.11 -5.47 -19.71
C VAL A 180 1.86 -6.48 -20.56
N GLU A 181 1.57 -7.76 -20.35
CA GLU A 181 2.21 -8.86 -21.07
C GLU A 181 1.21 -9.56 -21.99
N ASN A 182 1.27 -9.21 -23.28
CA ASN A 182 0.48 -9.90 -24.31
C ASN A 182 1.27 -11.02 -25.00
N SER A 183 2.36 -11.49 -24.37
CA SER A 183 3.15 -12.60 -24.88
C SER A 183 2.25 -13.83 -25.04
N ALA A 184 2.31 -14.50 -26.19
CA ALA A 184 1.64 -15.80 -26.32
C ALA A 184 2.19 -16.75 -25.25
N PRO A 185 1.37 -17.67 -24.70
CA PRO A 185 1.89 -18.71 -23.82
C PRO A 185 3.10 -19.34 -24.51
N VAL A 186 4.26 -19.30 -23.87
CA VAL A 186 5.39 -20.12 -24.32
C VAL A 186 4.95 -21.56 -24.13
N THR A 187 4.43 -22.16 -25.20
CA THR A 187 4.28 -23.61 -25.25
C THR A 187 5.66 -24.18 -24.94
N PRO A 188 5.81 -25.06 -23.93
CA PRO A 188 7.05 -25.77 -23.72
C PRO A 188 7.51 -26.32 -25.07
N PRO A 189 8.79 -26.19 -25.45
CA PRO A 189 9.28 -26.81 -26.67
C PRO A 189 8.79 -28.25 -26.68
N PRO A 190 8.21 -28.73 -27.80
CA PRO A 190 7.70 -30.09 -27.87
C PRO A 190 8.79 -31.02 -27.32
N ALA A 191 8.42 -31.87 -26.36
CA ALA A 191 9.36 -32.85 -25.80
C ALA A 191 10.08 -33.51 -26.98
N PRO A 192 11.43 -33.63 -26.94
CA PRO A 192 12.17 -34.26 -28.02
C PRO A 192 11.47 -35.59 -28.34
N ALA A 193 11.10 -35.80 -29.60
CA ALA A 193 10.51 -37.07 -30.00
C ALA A 193 11.40 -38.19 -29.45
N PRO A 194 10.83 -39.25 -28.83
CA PRO A 194 11.63 -40.37 -28.34
C PRO A 194 12.52 -40.83 -29.50
N GLN A 195 13.82 -40.58 -29.40
CA GLN A 195 14.74 -41.06 -30.40
C GLN A 195 14.72 -42.59 -30.30
N PRO A 196 14.57 -43.32 -31.42
CA PRO A 196 14.68 -44.78 -31.35
C PRO A 196 16.03 -45.08 -30.72
N GLU A 197 16.03 -45.90 -29.66
CA GLU A 197 17.27 -46.36 -29.04
C GLU A 197 18.19 -46.85 -30.14
N ALA A 198 19.40 -46.29 -30.20
CA ALA A 198 20.37 -46.64 -31.22
C ALA A 198 20.73 -48.13 -31.08
N MET A 199 20.02 -48.98 -31.81
CA MET A 199 20.28 -50.41 -31.83
C MET A 199 21.56 -50.63 -32.62
N ILE A 200 22.62 -51.07 -31.95
CA ILE A 200 23.85 -51.52 -32.62
C ILE A 200 23.49 -52.76 -33.44
N ARG A 201 23.27 -52.59 -34.74
CA ARG A 201 23.15 -53.71 -35.67
C ARG A 201 24.55 -54.14 -36.09
N LEU A 202 25.03 -55.26 -35.55
CA LEU A 202 26.21 -55.96 -36.05
C LEU A 202 25.86 -56.59 -37.41
N ASN A 203 25.83 -55.79 -38.47
CA ASN A 203 25.59 -56.29 -39.82
C ASN A 203 26.86 -56.98 -40.33
N ALA A 204 26.78 -58.31 -40.40
CA ALA A 204 27.74 -59.23 -41.00
C ALA A 204 29.17 -59.21 -40.39
N LEU A 205 29.48 -60.23 -39.59
CA LEU A 205 30.86 -60.62 -39.34
C LEU A 205 31.49 -61.02 -40.68
N ASP A 206 32.58 -60.37 -41.08
CA ASP A 206 33.33 -60.77 -42.27
C ASP A 206 33.94 -62.16 -42.02
N ALA A 207 33.71 -63.10 -42.94
CA ALA A 207 34.13 -64.50 -42.81
C ALA A 207 35.68 -64.67 -42.77
N GLY A 208 36.43 -63.61 -43.05
CA GLY A 208 37.89 -63.57 -42.88
C GLY A 208 38.40 -63.46 -41.44
N VAL A 209 37.51 -63.28 -40.45
CA VAL A 209 37.88 -63.12 -39.02
C VAL A 209 37.87 -64.46 -38.27
N LEU A 210 38.47 -65.49 -38.88
CA LEU A 210 38.74 -66.78 -38.23
C LEU A 210 40.24 -66.96 -37.98
N ALA A 211 40.58 -66.81 -36.70
CA ALA A 211 41.71 -67.35 -35.93
C ALA A 211 43.10 -67.49 -36.59
N LYS A 212 44.05 -66.74 -36.05
CA LYS A 212 45.27 -67.36 -35.52
C LYS A 212 45.25 -67.18 -34.00
N ASP A 213 45.33 -68.31 -33.29
CA ASP A 213 45.59 -68.39 -31.84
C ASP A 213 44.40 -68.26 -30.86
N GLY A 214 43.18 -68.64 -31.27
CA GLY A 214 42.09 -68.90 -30.31
C GLY A 214 41.45 -67.66 -29.65
N VAL A 215 41.81 -66.45 -30.05
CA VAL A 215 41.17 -65.20 -29.60
C VAL A 215 40.32 -64.61 -30.72
N THR A 216 39.01 -64.45 -30.48
CA THR A 216 38.09 -63.78 -31.43
C THR A 216 38.32 -62.27 -31.36
N ARG A 217 38.90 -61.68 -32.40
CA ARG A 217 39.13 -60.23 -32.48
C ARG A 217 37.95 -59.58 -33.20
N LEU A 218 37.09 -58.88 -32.47
CA LEU A 218 36.04 -58.05 -33.06
C LEU A 218 36.67 -56.86 -33.78
N SER A 219 36.60 -56.86 -35.11
CA SER A 219 36.99 -55.72 -35.95
C SER A 219 35.77 -55.28 -36.73
N GLY A 220 35.30 -54.05 -36.52
CA GLY A 220 34.12 -53.53 -37.19
C GLY A 220 34.11 -52.00 -37.15
N LYS A 221 33.40 -51.38 -38.10
CA LYS A 221 33.20 -49.94 -38.16
C LYS A 221 31.89 -49.61 -37.45
N ILE A 222 31.94 -48.87 -36.33
CA ILE A 222 30.74 -48.35 -35.69
C ILE A 222 30.34 -47.07 -36.43
N LEU A 223 29.15 -47.07 -37.03
CA LEU A 223 28.55 -45.91 -37.67
C LEU A 223 27.50 -45.33 -36.71
N LEU A 224 27.66 -44.07 -36.31
CA LEU A 224 26.56 -43.26 -35.80
C LEU A 224 26.12 -42.36 -36.96
N ASP A 225 24.85 -42.43 -37.35
CA ASP A 225 24.25 -41.59 -38.40
C ASP A 225 25.07 -41.49 -39.70
N GLY A 226 25.62 -42.63 -40.15
CA GLY A 226 26.36 -42.74 -41.41
C GLY A 226 27.78 -42.16 -41.40
N THR A 227 28.25 -41.60 -40.29
CA THR A 227 29.59 -41.01 -40.16
C THR A 227 30.48 -41.88 -39.27
N ALA A 228 31.75 -42.06 -39.65
CA ALA A 228 32.68 -42.87 -38.87
C ALA A 228 33.01 -42.19 -37.54
N PHE A 229 32.63 -42.79 -36.41
CA PHE A 229 32.79 -42.17 -35.09
C PHE A 229 34.10 -42.57 -34.37
N ALA A 230 34.68 -43.74 -34.66
CA ALA A 230 35.99 -44.14 -34.16
C ALA A 230 36.62 -45.29 -34.97
N THR A 231 37.96 -45.34 -35.00
CA THR A 231 38.76 -46.49 -35.42
C THR A 231 39.58 -46.97 -34.24
N PHE A 232 39.38 -48.21 -33.80
CA PHE A 232 40.19 -48.81 -32.74
C PHE A 232 41.30 -49.66 -33.36
N LYS A 233 42.56 -49.34 -33.06
CA LYS A 233 43.70 -50.24 -33.27
C LYS A 233 44.15 -50.74 -31.90
N ASN A 234 44.06 -52.05 -31.67
CA ASN A 234 44.60 -52.63 -30.44
C ASN A 234 46.13 -52.74 -30.55
N ALA A 235 46.86 -52.05 -29.69
CA ALA A 235 48.31 -52.18 -29.54
C ALA A 235 48.59 -53.49 -28.79
N GLY A 236 48.93 -54.54 -29.54
CA GLY A 236 49.30 -55.83 -28.95
C GLY A 236 50.66 -55.75 -28.28
N THR A 237 50.70 -55.81 -26.95
CA THR A 237 51.93 -56.15 -26.21
C THR A 237 52.09 -57.66 -26.23
N ALA A 238 53.19 -58.15 -26.81
CA ALA A 238 53.50 -59.58 -26.85
C ALA A 238 53.94 -60.08 -25.46
N CYS A 239 53.30 -61.13 -24.94
CA CYS A 239 53.86 -61.93 -23.85
C CYS A 239 54.98 -62.82 -24.42
N MET A 240 56.20 -62.66 -23.90
CA MET A 240 57.27 -63.63 -24.10
C MET A 240 57.00 -64.87 -23.26
N ALA A 241 56.90 -66.03 -23.91
CA ALA A 241 57.17 -67.32 -23.29
C ALA A 241 58.37 -67.92 -24.01
N SER A 242 59.48 -68.10 -23.29
CA SER A 242 60.56 -69.00 -23.70
C SER A 242 60.50 -70.27 -22.84
N PRO A 243 60.87 -71.43 -23.41
CA PRO A 243 61.07 -72.67 -22.67
C PRO A 243 62.27 -72.60 -21.72
#